data_AF-A0A969I9X2-F1
#
_entry.id   AF-A0A969I9X2-F1
#
_cell.length_a   1.000
_cell.length_b   1.000
_cell.length_c   1.000
_cell.angle_alpha   90.00
_cell.angle_beta   90.00
_cell.angle_gamma   90.00
#
_symmetry.space_group_name_H-M   'P 1'
#
loop_
_entity.id
_entity.type
_entity.pdbx_description
1 polymer ?
#
loop_
_entity_poly.entity_id
_entity_poly.type
_entity_poly.pdbx_seq_one_letter_code
_entity_poly.pdbx_strand_id
1 'polypeptide(L)'
;MPNAFDAGAFEPILAPEDEEPSGADASVAERLFARRFVEDEAATLRAFEKSLPHALPRRRARRTVRGKDRIADPRRTFRHMMRRDGEVTRLLRRTRKQRQRRVLLLIDISGSMKSGTEGAMRLAHALVQAGEQVEVFTIGTRLTR
;
A
#
# COMPACT_ATOMS: atom_id res chain seq x y z
N MET A 1 39.29 26.95 -15.83
CA MET A 1 39.41 27.31 -14.40
C MET A 1 38.00 27.41 -13.83
N PRO A 2 37.68 26.68 -12.74
CA PRO A 2 36.35 26.66 -12.13
C PRO A 2 36.20 27.86 -11.18
N ASN A 3 35.12 28.63 -11.34
CA ASN A 3 34.76 29.67 -10.39
C ASN A 3 33.83 29.08 -9.32
N ALA A 4 34.38 29.13 -8.10
CA ALA A 4 33.79 29.06 -6.77
C ALA A 4 32.26 28.96 -6.66
N PHE A 5 31.82 27.93 -5.92
CA PHE A 5 30.56 27.92 -5.21
C PHE A 5 30.55 29.08 -4.19
N ASP A 6 29.73 30.09 -4.44
CA ASP A 6 29.41 31.11 -3.44
C ASP A 6 28.26 30.59 -2.56
N ALA A 7 28.51 30.61 -1.25
CA ALA A 7 27.60 30.15 -0.21
C ALA A 7 26.55 31.23 0.02
N GLY A 8 25.46 31.19 -0.76
CA GLY A 8 24.26 31.96 -0.48
C GLY A 8 23.58 31.45 0.78
N ALA A 9 23.55 32.30 1.81
CA ALA A 9 22.87 32.07 3.07
C ALA A 9 21.41 31.64 2.86
N PHE A 10 21.03 30.52 3.48
CA PHE A 10 19.64 30.06 3.50
C PHE A 10 18.90 30.89 4.55
N GLU A 11 18.25 31.97 4.13
CA GLU A 11 17.33 32.69 5.02
C GLU A 11 16.14 31.78 5.35
N PRO A 12 15.82 31.57 6.63
CA PRO A 12 14.65 30.79 7.00
C PRO A 12 13.40 31.58 6.61
N ILE A 13 12.59 31.00 5.73
CA ILE A 13 11.25 31.50 5.44
C ILE A 13 10.47 31.43 6.75
N LEU A 14 10.19 32.60 7.33
CA LEU A 14 9.25 32.74 8.44
C LEU A 14 7.93 32.11 8.02
N ALA A 15 7.43 31.19 8.86
CA ALA A 15 6.19 30.48 8.62
C ALA A 15 5.05 31.49 8.38
N PRO A 16 4.26 31.35 7.30
CA PRO A 16 2.95 31.97 7.29
C PRO A 16 2.10 31.26 8.33
N GLU A 17 1.72 31.99 9.37
CA GLU A 17 0.56 31.69 10.21
C GLU A 17 -0.65 31.73 9.26
N ASP A 18 -1.13 30.56 8.84
CA ASP A 18 -2.51 30.23 8.47
C ASP A 18 -2.49 28.89 7.70
N GLU A 19 -2.78 27.80 8.41
CA GLU A 19 -2.99 26.47 7.82
C GLU A 19 -4.28 26.48 6.99
N GLU A 20 -4.19 26.78 5.69
CA GLU A 20 -5.24 26.40 4.73
C GLU A 20 -5.16 24.88 4.44
N PRO A 21 -6.25 24.12 4.61
CA PRO A 21 -6.23 22.67 4.45
C PRO A 21 -6.19 22.30 2.96
N SER A 22 -5.00 21.98 2.45
CA SER A 22 -4.82 21.29 1.18
C SER A 22 -5.23 19.82 1.34
N GLY A 23 -6.47 19.48 0.97
CA GLY A 23 -6.98 18.12 1.19
C GLY A 23 -8.22 17.71 0.41
N ALA A 24 -8.57 18.39 -0.68
CA ALA A 24 -9.88 18.21 -1.35
C ALA A 24 -10.11 16.85 -2.05
N ASP A 25 -9.10 15.99 -2.23
CA ASP A 25 -9.23 14.73 -3.00
C ASP A 25 -8.78 13.45 -2.27
N ALA A 26 -8.54 13.49 -0.95
CA ALA A 26 -8.39 12.27 -0.17
C ALA A 26 -9.76 11.86 0.38
N SER A 27 -10.22 10.62 0.11
CA SER A 27 -11.42 10.09 0.76
C SER A 27 -11.23 10.16 2.29
N VAL A 28 -11.97 11.06 2.93
CA VAL A 28 -12.01 11.32 4.38
C VAL A 28 -12.62 10.12 5.10
N ALA A 29 -11.85 9.04 5.18
CA ALA A 29 -11.96 8.09 6.27
C ALA A 29 -10.81 8.38 7.23
N GLU A 30 -10.77 9.61 7.76
CA GLU A 30 -9.90 9.92 8.88
C GLU A 30 -10.42 9.13 10.08
N ARG A 31 -9.74 8.01 10.37
CA ARG A 31 -9.97 7.22 11.57
C ARG A 31 -8.75 7.39 12.44
N LEU A 32 -8.80 8.38 13.34
CA LEU A 32 -7.86 8.54 14.45
C LEU A 32 -8.03 7.34 15.41
N PHE A 33 -7.36 6.23 15.12
CA PHE A 33 -7.28 5.10 16.05
C PHE A 33 -6.13 5.34 17.03
N ALA A 34 -6.43 5.94 18.19
CA ALA A 34 -5.58 5.81 19.36
C ALA A 34 -5.76 4.39 19.95
N ARG A 35 -5.18 3.38 19.30
CA ARG A 35 -5.12 2.03 19.88
C ARG A 35 -3.91 1.95 20.80
N ARG A 36 -4.14 1.87 22.10
CA ARG A 36 -3.11 1.37 23.03
C ARG A 36 -2.92 -0.12 22.73
N PHE A 37 -1.70 -0.51 22.38
CA PHE A 37 -1.35 -1.92 22.32
C PHE A 37 -1.47 -2.49 23.75
N VAL A 38 -2.14 -3.64 23.89
CA VAL A 38 -2.37 -4.34 25.17
C VAL A 38 -1.02 -4.92 25.67
N GLU A 39 -0.93 -5.25 26.96
CA GLU A 39 0.26 -5.67 27.74
C GLU A 39 1.25 -6.65 27.07
N ASP A 40 0.85 -7.40 26.02
CA ASP A 40 1.77 -8.18 25.16
C ASP A 40 1.72 -7.70 23.70
N GLU A 41 2.49 -6.65 23.43
CA GLU A 41 2.68 -6.06 22.11
C GLU A 41 3.28 -7.08 21.12
N ALA A 42 4.14 -7.98 21.60
CA ALA A 42 4.80 -8.97 20.77
C ALA A 42 3.83 -10.07 20.31
N ALA A 43 2.94 -10.56 21.17
CA ALA A 43 1.90 -11.50 20.78
C ALA A 43 0.89 -10.87 19.81
N THR A 44 0.52 -9.60 20.05
CA THR A 44 -0.36 -8.85 19.16
C THR A 44 0.25 -8.71 17.77
N LEU A 45 1.53 -8.35 17.69
CA LEU A 45 2.25 -8.23 16.42
C LEU A 45 2.34 -9.57 15.68
N ARG A 46 2.66 -10.67 16.38
CA ARG A 46 2.69 -12.01 15.77
C ARG A 46 1.33 -12.44 15.21
N ALA A 47 0.25 -12.13 15.91
CA ALA A 47 -1.11 -12.42 15.43
C ALA A 47 -1.44 -11.57 14.18
N PHE A 48 -1.07 -10.29 14.21
CA PHE A 48 -1.22 -9.39 13.07
C PHE A 48 -0.45 -9.88 11.83
N GLU A 49 0.84 -10.22 11.98
CA GLU A 49 1.70 -10.79 10.94
C GLU A 49 1.09 -12.01 10.27
N LYS A 50 0.53 -12.95 11.05
CA LYS A 50 -0.12 -14.15 10.51
C LYS A 50 -1.36 -13.81 9.67
N SER A 51 -2.11 -12.77 10.04
CA SER A 51 -3.32 -12.37 9.34
C SER A 51 -3.06 -11.54 8.07
N LEU A 52 -1.95 -10.82 8.04
CA LEU A 52 -1.63 -9.79 7.04
C LEU A 52 -1.77 -10.25 5.57
N PRO A 53 -1.22 -11.41 5.14
CA PRO A 53 -1.28 -11.84 3.75
C PRO A 53 -2.70 -11.94 3.18
N HIS A 54 -3.69 -12.21 4.03
CA HIS A 54 -5.10 -12.34 3.65
C HIS A 54 -5.91 -11.06 3.93
N ALA A 55 -5.45 -10.24 4.87
CA ALA A 55 -6.11 -9.00 5.27
C ALA A 55 -5.78 -7.80 4.35
N LEU A 56 -4.65 -7.84 3.62
CA LEU A 56 -4.24 -6.73 2.76
C LEU A 56 -5.24 -6.50 1.63
N PRO A 57 -5.65 -5.23 1.40
CA PRO A 57 -6.73 -4.92 0.48
C PRO A 57 -6.33 -5.26 -0.96
N ARG A 58 -7.25 -5.90 -1.68
CA ARG A 58 -7.06 -6.27 -3.09
C ARG A 58 -7.99 -5.47 -3.99
N ARG A 59 -7.61 -5.33 -5.25
CA ARG A 59 -8.42 -4.72 -6.31
C ARG A 59 -8.45 -5.58 -7.56
N ARG A 60 -9.53 -5.45 -8.32
CA ARG A 60 -9.63 -6.02 -9.67
C ARG A 60 -8.68 -5.26 -10.60
N ALA A 61 -7.77 -5.97 -11.24
CA ALA A 61 -6.91 -5.42 -12.28
C ALA A 61 -7.62 -5.41 -13.64
N ARG A 62 -7.11 -4.58 -14.57
CA ARG A 62 -7.62 -4.56 -15.96
C ARG A 62 -7.39 -5.90 -16.68
N ARG A 63 -6.27 -6.58 -16.44
CA ARG A 63 -5.97 -7.86 -17.10
C ARG A 63 -6.92 -8.97 -16.65
N THR A 64 -7.40 -9.79 -17.59
CA THR A 64 -8.17 -11.00 -17.30
C THR A 64 -7.29 -12.25 -17.27
N VAL A 65 -7.74 -13.27 -16.53
CA VAL A 65 -7.12 -14.61 -16.44
C VAL A 65 -8.23 -15.67 -16.53
N ARG A 66 -7.86 -16.94 -16.73
CA ARG A 66 -8.81 -18.05 -16.66
C ARG A 66 -9.54 -18.03 -15.32
N GLY A 67 -10.86 -18.18 -15.33
CA GLY A 67 -11.69 -18.13 -14.13
C GLY A 67 -13.10 -18.62 -14.39
N LYS A 68 -13.98 -18.46 -13.39
CA LYS A 68 -15.40 -18.88 -13.44
C LYS A 68 -16.39 -17.71 -13.43
N ASP A 69 -15.89 -16.48 -13.55
CA ASP A 69 -16.68 -15.24 -13.52
C ASP A 69 -17.46 -15.02 -14.83
N ARG A 70 -18.24 -13.94 -14.99
CA ARG A 70 -19.18 -13.76 -16.10
C ARG A 70 -18.56 -13.34 -17.44
N ILE A 71 -17.24 -13.17 -17.52
CA ILE A 71 -16.56 -12.73 -18.74
C ILE A 71 -16.33 -13.93 -19.65
N ALA A 72 -16.86 -13.91 -20.87
CA ALA A 72 -16.64 -14.95 -21.87
C ALA A 72 -15.15 -15.04 -22.27
N ASP A 73 -14.70 -16.24 -22.61
CA ASP A 73 -13.39 -16.52 -23.17
C ASP A 73 -13.51 -17.02 -24.63
N PRO A 74 -13.82 -16.16 -25.62
CA PRO A 74 -14.08 -16.63 -27.00
C PRO A 74 -12.92 -17.46 -27.56
N ARG A 75 -11.68 -17.02 -27.31
CA ARG A 75 -10.48 -17.73 -27.79
C ARG A 75 -10.36 -19.15 -27.24
N ARG A 76 -10.63 -19.37 -25.94
CA ARG A 76 -10.59 -20.72 -25.37
C ARG A 76 -11.83 -21.52 -25.74
N THR A 77 -13.00 -20.90 -25.80
CA THR A 77 -14.24 -21.56 -26.25
C THR A 77 -14.09 -22.07 -27.68
N PHE A 78 -13.61 -21.26 -28.61
CA PHE A 78 -13.37 -21.66 -29.99
C PHE A 78 -12.37 -22.81 -30.10
N ARG A 79 -11.23 -22.73 -29.40
CA ARG A 79 -10.26 -23.83 -29.34
C ARG A 79 -10.83 -25.11 -28.73
N HIS A 80 -11.78 -25.00 -27.81
CA HIS A 80 -12.44 -26.14 -27.21
C HIS A 80 -13.47 -26.78 -28.16
N MET A 81 -14.23 -25.94 -28.86
CA MET A 81 -15.20 -26.31 -29.90
C MET A 81 -14.53 -27.05 -31.07
N MET A 82 -13.34 -26.60 -31.51
CA MET A 82 -12.58 -27.28 -32.56
C MET A 82 -12.08 -28.68 -32.17
N ARG A 83 -12.09 -29.03 -30.88
CA ARG A 83 -11.79 -30.38 -30.40
C ARG A 83 -13.03 -31.26 -30.22
N ARG A 84 -14.21 -30.71 -30.52
CA ARG A 84 -15.53 -31.35 -30.37
C ARG A 84 -16.36 -31.15 -31.62
N ASP A 85 -15.77 -31.39 -32.78
CA ASP A 85 -16.45 -31.37 -34.08
C ASP A 85 -17.25 -30.09 -34.38
N GLY A 86 -16.82 -28.95 -33.82
CA GLY A 86 -17.51 -27.68 -34.01
C GLY A 86 -18.62 -27.39 -33.00
N GLU A 87 -18.85 -28.25 -32.01
CA GLU A 87 -19.92 -28.09 -31.04
C GLU A 87 -19.53 -27.22 -29.83
N VAL A 88 -20.32 -26.17 -29.55
CA VAL A 88 -20.14 -25.31 -28.37
C VAL A 88 -20.88 -25.91 -27.17
N THR A 89 -20.31 -26.96 -26.60
CA THR A 89 -20.83 -27.61 -25.37
C THR A 89 -20.74 -26.73 -24.12
N ARG A 90 -19.78 -25.78 -24.07
CA ARG A 90 -19.62 -24.87 -22.92
C ARG A 90 -18.93 -23.56 -23.30
N LEU A 91 -19.52 -22.45 -22.89
CA LEU A 91 -18.84 -21.16 -22.90
C LEU A 91 -17.79 -21.11 -21.78
N LEU A 92 -16.51 -21.19 -22.15
CA LEU A 92 -15.42 -21.01 -21.20
C LEU A 92 -15.34 -19.55 -20.76
N ARG A 93 -14.91 -19.35 -19.51
CA ARG A 93 -14.94 -18.04 -18.87
C ARG A 93 -13.57 -17.57 -18.39
N ARG A 94 -13.49 -16.26 -18.17
CA ARG A 94 -12.38 -15.52 -17.58
C ARG A 94 -12.88 -14.71 -16.39
N THR A 95 -11.96 -14.29 -15.54
CA THR A 95 -12.20 -13.31 -14.48
C THR A 95 -11.13 -12.23 -14.52
N ARG A 96 -11.41 -11.07 -13.93
CA ARG A 96 -10.40 -10.02 -13.72
C ARG A 96 -9.38 -10.53 -12.70
N LYS A 97 -8.09 -10.41 -12.99
CA LYS A 97 -7.03 -10.80 -12.05
C LYS A 97 -7.13 -9.93 -10.79
N GLN A 98 -7.06 -10.53 -9.61
CA GLN A 98 -6.90 -9.77 -8.37
C GLN A 98 -5.44 -9.36 -8.20
N ARG A 99 -5.21 -8.13 -7.76
CA ARG A 99 -3.90 -7.59 -7.41
C ARG A 99 -3.99 -6.97 -6.03
N GLN A 100 -2.95 -7.12 -5.22
CA GLN A 100 -2.84 -6.34 -3.99
C GLN A 100 -2.85 -4.85 -4.34
N ARG A 101 -3.50 -4.02 -3.52
CA ARG A 101 -3.39 -2.57 -3.63
C ARG A 101 -2.00 -2.15 -3.19
N ARG A 102 -1.49 -1.07 -3.79
CA ARG A 102 -0.28 -0.41 -3.28
C ARG A 102 -0.61 0.17 -1.91
N VAL A 103 0.25 -0.11 -0.93
CA VAL A 103 0.16 0.43 0.42
C VAL A 103 1.35 1.35 0.63
N LEU A 104 1.08 2.60 1.00
CA LEU A 104 2.07 3.55 1.45
C LEU A 104 1.91 3.70 2.96
N LEU A 105 2.97 3.41 3.72
CA LEU A 105 3.03 3.66 5.16
C LEU A 105 3.98 4.82 5.42
N LEU A 106 3.46 5.89 6.02
CA LEU A 106 4.24 7.03 6.49
C LEU A 106 4.34 6.94 8.01
N ILE A 107 5.57 6.92 8.53
CA ILE A 107 5.85 6.81 9.97
C ILE A 107 6.45 8.12 10.44
N ASP A 108 5.81 8.79 11.39
CA ASP A 108 6.42 9.93 12.07
C ASP A 108 7.46 9.44 13.10
N ILE A 109 8.69 9.92 12.96
CA ILE A 109 9.82 9.67 13.86
C ILE A 109 10.27 10.94 14.60
N SER A 110 9.42 11.96 14.65
CA SER A 110 9.64 13.17 15.42
C SER A 110 9.83 12.88 16.92
N GLY A 111 10.42 13.81 17.66
CA GLY A 111 10.78 13.61 19.07
C GLY A 111 9.61 13.23 19.98
N SER A 112 8.39 13.67 19.68
CA SER A 112 7.17 13.31 20.41
C SER A 112 6.74 11.85 20.19
N MET A 113 7.14 11.25 19.08
CA MET A 113 6.79 9.87 18.69
C MET A 113 7.81 8.83 19.17
N LYS A 114 8.87 9.25 19.87
CA LYS A 114 10.02 8.41 20.25
C LYS A 114 9.66 7.11 20.98
N SER A 115 8.61 7.12 21.80
CA SER A 115 8.14 5.91 22.51
C SER A 115 7.43 4.90 21.60
N GLY A 116 6.85 5.35 20.49
CA GLY A 116 6.10 4.50 19.54
C GLY A 116 6.88 4.10 18.30
N THR A 117 8.06 4.69 18.05
CA THR A 117 8.84 4.46 16.83
C THR A 117 9.23 3.00 16.65
N GLU A 118 9.65 2.30 17.72
CA GLU A 118 10.08 0.91 17.62
C GLU A 118 8.93 -0.02 17.17
N GLY A 119 7.76 0.10 17.79
CA GLY A 119 6.56 -0.67 17.41
C GLY A 119 6.11 -0.37 15.97
N ALA A 120 6.16 0.91 15.57
CA ALA A 120 5.84 1.31 14.20
C ALA A 120 6.80 0.71 13.16
N MET A 121 8.10 0.64 13.48
CA MET A 121 9.10 0.01 12.60
C MET A 121 8.92 -1.51 12.49
N ARG A 122 8.56 -2.18 13.59
CA ARG A 122 8.22 -3.61 13.57
C ARG A 122 6.97 -3.88 12.72
N LEU A 123 5.95 -3.05 12.86
CA LEU A 123 4.75 -3.12 12.02
C LEU A 123 5.06 -2.90 10.54
N ALA A 124 5.92 -1.93 10.23
CA ALA A 124 6.36 -1.66 8.87
C ALA A 124 7.09 -2.86 8.26
N HIS A 125 8.00 -3.47 9.03
CA HIS A 125 8.69 -4.68 8.62
C HIS A 125 7.69 -5.81 8.30
N ALA A 126 6.72 -6.05 9.19
CA ALA A 126 5.66 -7.04 8.99
C ALA A 126 4.86 -6.80 7.69
N LEU A 127 4.49 -5.54 7.42
CA LEU A 127 3.75 -5.16 6.21
C LEU A 127 4.56 -5.43 4.93
N VAL A 128 5.84 -5.06 4.93
CA VAL A 128 6.75 -5.29 3.79
C VAL A 128 6.95 -6.78 3.53
N GLN A 129 7.07 -7.60 4.57
CA GLN A 129 7.21 -9.05 4.43
C GLN A 129 5.93 -9.72 3.89
N ALA A 130 4.76 -9.26 4.33
CA ALA A 130 3.49 -9.88 3.96
C ALA A 130 2.93 -9.40 2.62
N GLY A 131 3.31 -8.20 2.17
CA GLY A 131 2.66 -7.53 1.04
C GLY A 131 3.47 -7.53 -0.26
N GLU A 132 2.78 -7.77 -1.39
CA GLU A 132 3.40 -7.69 -2.73
C GLU A 132 3.81 -6.26 -3.14
N GLN A 133 3.13 -5.23 -2.63
CA GLN A 133 3.31 -3.82 -3.04
C GLN A 133 3.17 -2.87 -1.84
N VAL A 134 4.22 -2.79 -1.03
CA VAL A 134 4.29 -1.92 0.16
C VAL A 134 5.51 -1.02 0.07
N GLU A 135 5.30 0.27 0.30
CA GLU A 135 6.35 1.28 0.40
C GLU A 135 6.25 1.93 1.79
N VAL A 136 7.39 2.07 2.47
CA VAL A 136 7.46 2.65 3.81
C VAL A 136 8.42 3.82 3.79
N PHE A 137 7.97 4.95 4.33
CA PHE A 137 8.81 6.13 4.52
C PHE A 137 8.69 6.62 5.95
N THR A 138 9.79 7.13 6.48
CA THR A 138 9.82 7.84 7.75
C THR A 138 9.85 9.34 7.49
N ILE A 139 9.08 10.08 8.27
CA ILE A 139 9.04 11.54 8.25
C ILE A 139 9.57 12.01 9.59
N GLY A 140 10.54 12.92 9.56
CA GLY A 140 11.05 13.59 10.75
C GLY A 140 11.17 15.09 10.48
N THR A 141 11.05 15.90 11.53
CA THR A 141 11.20 17.36 11.44
C THR A 141 12.66 17.82 11.57
N ARG A 142 13.57 16.92 11.95
CA ARG A 142 15.01 17.21 12.07
C ARG A 142 15.82 15.98 11.69
N LEU A 143 16.72 16.13 10.72
CA LEU A 143 17.73 15.14 10.38
C LEU A 143 18.89 15.30 11.36
N THR A 144 18.98 14.42 12.35
CA THR A 144 20.18 14.28 13.18
C THR A 144 21.15 13.33 12.46
N ARG A 145 22.40 13.78 12.27
CA ARG A 145 23.47 13.02 11.63
C ARG A 145 24.05 11.96 12.57
#